data_AF-W1S6I5-F1
#
_entry.id   AF-W1S6I5-F1
#
_cell.length_a   1.000
_cell.length_b   1.000
_cell.length_c   1.000
_cell.angle_alpha   90.00
_cell.angle_beta   90.00
_cell.angle_gamma   90.00
#
_symmetry.space_group_name_H-M   'P 1'
#
loop_
_entity.id
_entity.type
_entity.pdbx_description
1 polymer ?
#
loop_
_entity_poly.entity_id
_entity_poly.type
_entity_poly.pdbx_seq_one_letter_code
_entity_poly.pdbx_strand_id
1 'polypeptide(L)'
;MVERGPSQWPVLFDLAMEIFGHLEKTVGFAPSWSFGGGTALMLQIDHRESHDIDIFLDDPQILPFLNPQIQDFAMTRRPDEYKTDGTQALKLAFDELGEIDFICSSAILDIASERHDVRGQIVDLETPAEIAAKKVYFRGWNLQPRDMFDLAAIAEHHGDDYLVSALRECGRERCQKALDVVEKVNPKAVETVIGQLLYRDRYSHLVTAAQAITHRILTESLSDKAEHVGSED
;
A
#
# COMPACT_ATOMS: atom_id res chain seq x y z
N MET A 1 -4.36 23.01 -14.39
CA MET A 1 -4.44 21.80 -13.56
C MET A 1 -5.77 21.17 -13.86
N VAL A 2 -5.79 19.96 -14.39
CA VAL A 2 -7.04 19.17 -14.41
C VAL A 2 -7.28 18.80 -12.95
N GLU A 3 -8.33 19.37 -12.34
CA GLU A 3 -8.80 18.87 -11.04
C GLU A 3 -9.15 17.40 -11.24
N ARG A 4 -8.39 16.50 -10.62
CA ARG A 4 -8.81 15.09 -10.55
C ARG A 4 -10.08 15.06 -9.71
N GLY A 5 -11.15 14.51 -10.27
CA GLY A 5 -12.40 14.29 -9.56
C GLY A 5 -12.23 13.32 -8.37
N PRO A 6 -13.30 13.04 -7.62
CA PRO A 6 -13.25 12.08 -6.52
C PRO A 6 -12.78 10.72 -7.01
N SER A 7 -12.08 9.97 -6.14
CA SER A 7 -11.56 8.66 -6.49
C SER A 7 -12.66 7.74 -7.03
N GLN A 8 -12.33 7.03 -8.10
CA GLN A 8 -13.18 6.02 -8.72
C GLN A 8 -12.78 4.60 -8.33
N TRP A 9 -12.03 4.44 -7.22
CA TRP A 9 -11.66 3.13 -6.68
C TRP A 9 -12.84 2.16 -6.54
N PRO A 10 -14.11 2.57 -6.24
CA PRO A 10 -15.20 1.61 -6.14
C PRO A 10 -15.49 0.92 -7.48
N VAL A 11 -15.36 1.65 -8.58
CA VAL A 11 -15.54 1.11 -9.94
C VAL A 11 -14.40 0.16 -10.28
N LEU A 12 -13.16 0.54 -9.95
CA LEU A 12 -12.00 -0.33 -10.15
C LEU A 12 -12.12 -1.63 -9.34
N PHE A 13 -12.60 -1.53 -8.09
CA PHE A 13 -12.82 -2.69 -7.24
C PHE A 13 -13.86 -3.64 -7.83
N ASP A 14 -14.99 -3.11 -8.31
CA ASP A 14 -16.02 -3.92 -8.97
C ASP A 14 -15.46 -4.62 -10.23
N LEU A 15 -14.64 -3.91 -11.03
CA LEU A 15 -13.96 -4.49 -12.19
C LEU A 15 -12.96 -5.58 -11.80
N ALA A 16 -12.24 -5.43 -10.69
CA ALA A 16 -11.38 -6.50 -10.17
C ALA A 16 -12.19 -7.73 -9.75
N MET A 17 -13.37 -7.53 -9.15
CA MET A 17 -14.26 -8.64 -8.80
C MET A 17 -14.84 -9.34 -10.04
N GLU A 18 -15.08 -8.61 -11.14
CA GLU A 18 -15.42 -9.23 -12.43
C GLU A 18 -14.29 -10.15 -12.93
N ILE A 19 -13.03 -9.72 -12.81
CA ILE A 19 -11.85 -10.50 -13.20
C ILE A 19 -11.76 -11.79 -12.36
N PHE A 20 -11.86 -11.68 -11.04
CA PHE A 20 -11.85 -12.86 -10.16
C PHE A 20 -13.04 -13.79 -10.41
N GLY A 21 -14.23 -13.23 -10.64
CA GLY A 21 -15.42 -14.02 -10.98
C GLY A 21 -15.27 -14.74 -12.32
N HIS A 22 -14.51 -14.20 -13.28
CA HIS A 22 -14.16 -14.91 -14.51
C HIS A 22 -13.14 -16.03 -14.24
N LEU A 23 -12.07 -15.73 -13.51
CA LEU A 23 -11.06 -16.72 -13.11
C LEU A 23 -11.70 -17.95 -12.46
N GLU A 24 -12.55 -17.73 -11.45
CA GLU A 24 -13.18 -18.82 -10.71
C GLU A 24 -14.08 -19.68 -11.62
N LYS A 25 -14.82 -19.06 -12.55
CA LYS A 25 -15.65 -19.79 -13.52
C LYS A 25 -14.82 -20.61 -14.51
N THR A 26 -13.68 -20.09 -14.95
CA THR A 26 -12.85 -20.72 -15.99
C THR A 26 -11.94 -21.81 -15.43
N VAL A 27 -11.37 -21.60 -14.25
CA VAL A 27 -10.36 -22.49 -13.64
C VAL A 27 -10.96 -23.36 -12.53
N GLY A 28 -12.11 -22.96 -11.94
CA GLY A 28 -12.74 -23.68 -10.84
C GLY A 28 -12.07 -23.46 -9.48
N PHE A 29 -11.27 -22.40 -9.35
CA PHE A 29 -10.50 -22.07 -8.14
C PHE A 29 -10.53 -20.56 -7.88
N ALA A 30 -10.66 -20.18 -6.60
CA ALA A 30 -10.54 -18.81 -6.13
C ALA A 30 -9.19 -18.65 -5.41
N PRO A 31 -8.26 -17.82 -5.91
CA PRO A 31 -6.97 -17.61 -5.29
C PRO A 31 -7.10 -16.86 -3.97
N SER A 32 -6.11 -17.05 -3.09
CA SER A 32 -5.94 -16.16 -1.94
C SER A 32 -5.41 -14.81 -2.43
N TRP A 33 -5.97 -13.73 -1.92
CA TRP A 33 -5.51 -12.37 -2.25
C TRP A 33 -5.86 -11.40 -1.13
N SER A 34 -5.11 -10.29 -1.04
CA SER A 34 -5.40 -9.19 -0.11
C SER A 34 -5.54 -7.86 -0.82
N PHE A 35 -6.39 -6.97 -0.29
CA PHE A 35 -6.52 -5.59 -0.75
C PHE A 35 -5.60 -4.69 0.08
N GLY A 36 -4.60 -4.08 -0.54
CA GLY A 36 -3.60 -3.27 0.16
C GLY A 36 -3.35 -1.90 -0.46
N GLY A 37 -2.16 -1.37 -0.17
CA GLY A 37 -1.67 -0.14 -0.76
C GLY A 37 -2.43 1.13 -0.31
N GLY A 38 -2.41 2.15 -1.16
CA GLY A 38 -2.85 3.50 -0.78
C GLY A 38 -4.36 3.58 -0.49
N THR A 39 -5.16 2.84 -1.25
CA THR A 39 -6.62 2.85 -1.12
C THR A 39 -7.08 2.04 0.07
N ALA A 40 -6.47 0.88 0.35
CA ALA A 40 -6.74 0.15 1.59
C ALA A 40 -6.41 0.99 2.83
N LEU A 41 -5.31 1.76 2.81
CA LEU A 41 -4.97 2.67 3.90
C LEU A 41 -5.97 3.83 4.03
N MET A 42 -6.38 4.42 2.90
CA MET A 42 -7.42 5.46 2.88
C MET A 42 -8.74 4.96 3.48
N LEU A 43 -9.16 3.74 3.20
CA LEU A 43 -10.40 3.17 3.77
C LEU A 43 -10.34 3.00 5.29
N GLN A 44 -9.14 2.85 5.86
CA GLN A 44 -8.94 2.61 7.28
C GLN A 44 -8.75 3.88 8.09
N ILE A 45 -7.92 4.83 7.61
CA ILE A 45 -7.57 6.04 8.36
C ILE A 45 -7.96 7.36 7.67
N ASP A 46 -8.45 7.29 6.42
CA ASP A 46 -8.90 8.43 5.61
C ASP A 46 -7.93 9.61 5.66
N HIS A 47 -6.64 9.35 5.44
CA HIS A 47 -5.58 10.36 5.56
C HIS A 47 -5.42 11.20 4.28
N ARG A 48 -5.66 10.59 3.12
CA ARG A 48 -5.68 11.26 1.81
C ARG A 48 -6.47 10.47 0.77
N GLU A 49 -6.87 11.14 -0.30
CA GLU A 49 -7.43 10.48 -1.47
C GLU A 49 -6.41 9.55 -2.14
N SER A 50 -6.87 8.37 -2.55
CA SER A 50 -6.12 7.37 -3.32
C SER A 50 -7.01 6.85 -4.45
N HIS A 51 -6.44 6.69 -5.64
CA HIS A 51 -7.21 6.46 -6.88
C HIS A 51 -7.04 5.06 -7.45
N ASP A 52 -5.89 4.44 -7.21
CA ASP A 52 -5.56 3.12 -7.73
C ASP A 52 -5.99 2.04 -6.72
N ILE A 53 -6.11 0.78 -7.14
CA ILE A 53 -6.29 -0.35 -6.23
C ILE A 53 -5.11 -1.31 -6.35
N ASP A 54 -4.54 -1.70 -5.20
CA ASP A 54 -3.44 -2.65 -5.12
C ASP A 54 -3.96 -3.99 -4.57
N ILE A 55 -3.89 -5.05 -5.36
CA ILE A 55 -4.30 -6.40 -5.01
C ILE A 55 -3.06 -7.28 -4.92
N PHE A 56 -2.84 -7.90 -3.78
CA PHE A 56 -1.68 -8.74 -3.55
C PHE A 56 -2.00 -10.22 -3.65
N LEU A 57 -1.12 -10.96 -4.32
CA LEU A 57 -1.23 -12.40 -4.60
C LEU A 57 0.01 -13.12 -4.08
N ASP A 58 -0.13 -14.42 -3.80
CA ASP A 58 0.95 -15.29 -3.34
C ASP A 58 1.60 -16.11 -4.47
N ASP A 59 0.91 -16.33 -5.58
CA ASP A 59 1.40 -17.11 -6.72
C ASP A 59 1.38 -16.32 -8.06
N PRO A 60 2.56 -16.04 -8.67
CA PRO A 60 2.65 -15.37 -9.97
C PRO A 60 2.06 -16.16 -11.14
N GLN A 61 1.86 -17.48 -10.99
CA GLN A 61 1.20 -18.29 -12.02
C GLN A 61 -0.26 -17.91 -12.24
N ILE A 62 -0.86 -17.14 -11.32
CA ILE A 62 -2.24 -16.64 -11.42
C ILE A 62 -2.33 -15.43 -12.38
N LEU A 63 -1.27 -14.62 -12.52
CA LEU A 63 -1.31 -13.36 -13.28
C LEU A 63 -1.82 -13.48 -14.72
N PRO A 64 -1.43 -14.50 -15.52
CA PRO A 64 -1.97 -14.66 -16.88
C PRO A 64 -3.48 -14.89 -16.90
N PHE A 65 -4.05 -15.49 -15.86
CA PHE A 65 -5.49 -15.72 -15.74
C PHE A 65 -6.26 -14.49 -15.27
N LEU A 66 -5.58 -13.54 -14.62
CA LEU A 66 -6.16 -12.25 -14.26
C LEU A 66 -6.07 -11.23 -15.39
N ASN A 67 -5.29 -11.50 -16.44
CA ASN A 67 -5.11 -10.59 -17.57
C ASN A 67 -6.27 -10.72 -18.58
N PRO A 68 -7.15 -9.70 -18.68
CA PRO A 68 -8.31 -9.76 -19.58
C PRO A 68 -7.94 -9.84 -21.06
N GLN A 69 -6.78 -9.32 -21.46
CA GLN A 69 -6.30 -9.41 -22.83
C GLN A 69 -5.88 -10.84 -23.20
N ILE A 70 -5.33 -11.59 -22.23
CA ILE A 70 -4.91 -12.99 -22.44
C ILE A 70 -6.11 -13.93 -22.39
N GLN A 71 -7.04 -13.70 -21.45
CA GLN A 71 -8.21 -14.55 -21.26
C GLN A 71 -9.34 -14.30 -22.26
N ASP A 72 -9.32 -13.16 -22.97
CA ASP A 72 -10.30 -12.78 -24.00
C ASP A 72 -11.78 -12.89 -23.56
N PHE A 73 -12.08 -12.44 -22.34
CA PHE A 73 -13.45 -12.40 -21.82
C PHE A 73 -14.04 -10.99 -21.86
N ALA A 74 -15.36 -10.88 -21.89
CA ALA A 74 -16.07 -9.61 -21.87
C ALA A 74 -16.10 -9.01 -20.45
N MET A 75 -15.72 -7.74 -20.33
CA MET A 75 -15.80 -6.95 -19.10
C MET A 75 -16.77 -5.80 -19.28
N THR A 76 -17.35 -5.30 -18.18
CA THR A 76 -18.19 -4.08 -18.20
C THR A 76 -17.39 -2.89 -18.75
N ARG A 77 -16.12 -2.78 -18.40
CA ARG A 77 -15.15 -1.88 -19.02
C ARG A 77 -13.80 -2.57 -19.17
N ARG A 78 -13.20 -2.47 -20.36
CA ARG A 78 -11.84 -2.97 -20.61
C ARG A 78 -10.78 -1.94 -20.17
N PRO A 79 -9.63 -2.40 -19.65
CA PRO A 79 -8.44 -1.56 -19.49
C PRO A 79 -8.02 -0.92 -20.83
N ASP A 80 -7.57 0.32 -20.75
CA ASP A 80 -7.02 1.10 -21.87
C ASP A 80 -5.54 0.73 -22.12
N GLU A 81 -4.81 0.33 -21.09
CA GLU A 81 -3.43 -0.15 -21.19
C GLU A 81 -3.19 -1.36 -20.26
N TYR A 82 -2.32 -2.27 -20.72
CA TYR A 82 -1.90 -3.47 -19.99
C TYR A 82 -0.38 -3.43 -19.85
N LYS A 83 0.12 -3.48 -18.63
CA LYS A 83 1.55 -3.54 -18.32
C LYS A 83 1.83 -4.78 -17.50
N THR A 84 2.85 -5.52 -17.89
CA THR A 84 3.36 -6.64 -17.10
C THR A 84 4.88 -6.62 -17.11
N ASP A 85 5.48 -6.93 -15.96
CA ASP A 85 6.91 -7.23 -15.87
C ASP A 85 7.20 -8.72 -16.15
N GLY A 86 6.16 -9.49 -16.50
CA GLY A 86 6.20 -10.91 -16.84
C GLY A 86 6.31 -11.87 -15.66
N THR A 87 6.54 -11.39 -14.41
CA THR A 87 6.84 -12.29 -13.29
C THR A 87 6.26 -11.90 -11.94
N GLN A 88 6.04 -10.61 -11.67
CA GLN A 88 5.67 -10.12 -10.33
C GLN A 88 4.47 -9.16 -10.35
N ALA A 89 4.13 -8.58 -11.49
CA ALA A 89 2.99 -7.67 -11.56
C ALA A 89 2.23 -7.70 -12.88
N LEU A 90 0.92 -7.49 -12.75
CA LEU A 90 0.00 -7.13 -13.83
C LEU A 90 -0.68 -5.82 -13.44
N LYS A 91 -0.43 -4.78 -14.24
CA LYS A 91 -1.04 -3.46 -14.12
C LYS A 91 -2.05 -3.26 -15.24
N LEU A 92 -3.27 -2.91 -14.88
CA LEU A 92 -4.36 -2.57 -15.78
C LEU A 92 -4.69 -1.09 -15.61
N ALA A 93 -4.41 -0.28 -16.62
CA ALA A 93 -4.70 1.14 -16.57
C ALA A 93 -6.06 1.44 -17.21
N PHE A 94 -6.80 2.33 -16.55
CA PHE A 94 -8.15 2.72 -16.91
C PHE A 94 -8.20 4.25 -16.96
N ASP A 95 -8.24 4.84 -18.16
CA ASP A 95 -8.30 6.28 -18.36
C ASP A 95 -9.42 6.88 -17.49
N GLU A 96 -9.12 8.01 -16.87
CA GLU A 96 -10.00 8.75 -15.95
C GLU A 96 -10.37 8.05 -14.62
N LEU A 97 -10.20 6.72 -14.49
CA LEU A 97 -10.54 5.99 -13.25
C LEU A 97 -9.34 5.71 -12.35
N GLY A 98 -8.19 5.30 -12.91
CA GLY A 98 -6.99 4.90 -12.16
C GLY A 98 -6.43 3.57 -12.63
N GLU A 99 -5.67 2.90 -11.77
CA GLU A 99 -5.01 1.63 -12.07
C GLU A 99 -5.50 0.49 -11.16
N ILE A 100 -5.56 -0.73 -11.70
CA ILE A 100 -5.64 -1.97 -10.92
C ILE A 100 -4.28 -2.65 -10.99
N ASP A 101 -3.62 -2.76 -9.84
CA ASP A 101 -2.31 -3.39 -9.72
C ASP A 101 -2.45 -4.75 -9.03
N PHE A 102 -2.29 -5.82 -9.78
CA PHE A 102 -2.09 -7.16 -9.23
C PHE A 102 -0.60 -7.38 -9.00
N ILE A 103 -0.21 -7.58 -7.74
CA ILE A 103 1.19 -7.63 -7.30
C ILE A 103 1.44 -8.94 -6.57
N CYS A 104 2.39 -9.72 -7.04
CA CYS A 104 2.84 -10.92 -6.35
C CYS A 104 3.89 -10.55 -5.30
N SER A 105 3.49 -10.59 -4.03
CA SER A 105 4.40 -10.37 -2.91
C SER A 105 3.89 -11.08 -1.67
N SER A 106 4.79 -11.77 -0.96
CA SER A 106 4.48 -12.32 0.35
C SER A 106 4.18 -11.23 1.38
N ALA A 107 3.40 -11.59 2.40
CA ALA A 107 3.25 -10.79 3.61
C ALA A 107 4.61 -10.60 4.31
N ILE A 108 4.78 -9.46 4.97
CA ILE A 108 5.94 -9.16 5.82
C ILE A 108 5.63 -9.53 7.27
N LEU A 109 4.41 -9.27 7.74
CA LEU A 109 3.98 -9.48 9.12
C LEU A 109 3.11 -10.74 9.25
N ASP A 110 3.10 -11.33 10.45
CA ASP A 110 2.21 -12.47 10.76
C ASP A 110 0.73 -12.08 10.71
N ILE A 111 0.39 -10.84 11.13
CA ILE A 111 -0.96 -10.26 11.05
C ILE A 111 -0.97 -9.25 9.89
N ALA A 112 -0.96 -9.78 8.67
CA ALA A 112 -0.85 -8.99 7.45
C ALA A 112 -2.17 -8.32 7.03
N SER A 113 -3.31 -8.93 7.36
CA SER A 113 -4.63 -8.48 6.95
C SER A 113 -5.71 -8.86 7.95
N GLU A 114 -6.85 -8.19 7.83
CA GLU A 114 -8.07 -8.47 8.56
C GLU A 114 -9.24 -8.60 7.58
N ARG A 115 -10.28 -9.34 7.95
CA ARG A 115 -11.48 -9.48 7.12
C ARG A 115 -12.40 -8.28 7.28
N HIS A 116 -12.64 -7.58 6.18
CA HIS A 116 -13.53 -6.41 6.12
C HIS A 116 -14.57 -6.57 5.01
N ASP A 117 -15.75 -6.00 5.22
CA ASP A 117 -16.74 -5.84 4.14
C ASP A 117 -16.33 -4.62 3.31
N VAL A 118 -15.96 -4.87 2.05
CA VAL A 118 -15.71 -3.84 1.05
C VAL A 118 -16.72 -4.05 -0.07
N ARG A 119 -17.70 -3.14 -0.13
CA ARG A 119 -18.74 -3.13 -1.17
C ARG A 119 -19.55 -4.44 -1.24
N GLY A 120 -19.83 -5.04 -0.08
CA GLY A 120 -20.58 -6.30 0.03
C GLY A 120 -19.73 -7.54 -0.27
N GLN A 121 -18.42 -7.40 -0.43
CA GLN A 121 -17.47 -8.49 -0.54
C GLN A 121 -16.66 -8.59 0.75
N ILE A 122 -16.55 -9.80 1.31
CA ILE A 122 -15.63 -10.04 2.43
C ILE A 122 -14.23 -10.22 1.85
N VAL A 123 -13.34 -9.29 2.16
CA VAL A 123 -11.96 -9.26 1.64
C VAL A 123 -10.96 -9.28 2.77
N ASP A 124 -9.79 -9.87 2.53
CA ASP A 124 -8.63 -9.72 3.40
C ASP A 124 -8.00 -8.34 3.11
N LEU A 125 -8.32 -7.33 3.93
CA LEU A 125 -7.80 -5.96 3.82
C LEU A 125 -6.49 -5.85 4.59
N GLU A 126 -5.40 -5.42 3.94
CA GLU A 126 -4.10 -5.32 4.58
C GLU A 126 -4.10 -4.30 5.72
N THR A 127 -3.47 -4.65 6.84
CA THR A 127 -3.38 -3.77 8.00
C THR A 127 -2.50 -2.56 7.68
N PRO A 128 -2.68 -1.41 8.36
CA PRO A 128 -1.81 -0.25 8.17
C PRO A 128 -0.33 -0.58 8.45
N ALA A 129 -0.08 -1.46 9.43
CA ALA A 129 1.25 -2.01 9.70
C ALA A 129 1.84 -2.76 8.50
N GLU A 130 1.10 -3.68 7.87
CA GLU A 130 1.58 -4.43 6.70
C GLU A 130 1.84 -3.49 5.52
N ILE A 131 0.94 -2.54 5.26
CA ILE A 131 1.10 -1.55 4.19
C ILE A 131 2.38 -0.73 4.40
N ALA A 132 2.65 -0.28 5.63
CA ALA A 132 3.88 0.43 5.95
C ALA A 132 5.13 -0.47 5.83
N ALA A 133 5.05 -1.70 6.33
CA ALA A 133 6.12 -2.68 6.27
C ALA A 133 6.50 -2.98 4.80
N LYS A 134 5.54 -3.25 3.92
CA LYS A 134 5.79 -3.46 2.48
C LYS A 134 6.46 -2.26 1.81
N LYS A 135 6.07 -1.03 2.16
CA LYS A 135 6.72 0.19 1.64
C LYS A 135 8.20 0.24 2.02
N VAL A 136 8.53 0.00 3.28
CA VAL A 136 9.93 0.00 3.74
C VAL A 136 10.69 -1.19 3.19
N TYR A 137 10.11 -2.39 3.24
CA TYR A 137 10.73 -3.61 2.79
C TYR A 137 11.04 -3.57 1.30
N PHE A 138 10.05 -3.39 0.42
CA PHE A 138 10.24 -3.49 -1.02
C PHE A 138 10.73 -2.18 -1.66
N ARG A 139 10.40 -1.03 -1.07
CA ARG A 139 10.62 0.29 -1.69
C ARG A 139 11.48 1.23 -0.84
N GLY A 140 12.01 0.81 0.31
CA GLY A 140 12.79 1.66 1.20
C GLY A 140 14.01 2.31 0.55
N TRP A 141 14.66 1.64 -0.40
CA TRP A 141 15.80 2.18 -1.16
C TRP A 141 15.43 3.36 -2.08
N ASN A 142 14.13 3.58 -2.35
CA ASN A 142 13.58 4.67 -3.15
C ASN A 142 12.26 5.18 -2.53
N LEU A 143 12.25 5.37 -1.20
CA LEU A 143 11.08 5.81 -0.46
C LEU A 143 10.60 7.18 -0.96
N GLN A 144 9.34 7.28 -1.37
CA GLN A 144 8.80 8.52 -1.95
C GLN A 144 8.25 9.45 -0.86
N PRO A 145 8.17 10.78 -1.09
CA PRO A 145 7.53 11.71 -0.14
C PRO A 145 6.11 11.31 0.28
N ARG A 146 5.32 10.72 -0.63
CA ARG A 146 3.98 10.18 -0.29
C ARG A 146 4.04 9.01 0.69
N ASP A 147 5.11 8.22 0.65
CA ASP A 147 5.30 7.12 1.60
C ASP A 147 5.62 7.68 2.99
N MET A 148 6.43 8.74 3.07
CA MET A 148 6.69 9.46 4.33
C MET A 148 5.40 10.05 4.91
N PHE A 149 4.53 10.62 4.07
CA PHE A 149 3.20 11.08 4.50
C PHE A 149 2.34 9.94 5.03
N ASP A 150 2.25 8.82 4.30
CA ASP A 150 1.46 7.66 4.70
C ASP A 150 1.98 7.06 6.02
N LEU A 151 3.30 6.90 6.20
CA LEU A 151 3.91 6.42 7.45
C LEU A 151 3.64 7.37 8.62
N ALA A 152 3.76 8.68 8.40
CA ALA A 152 3.48 9.67 9.45
C ALA A 152 1.99 9.66 9.85
N ALA A 153 1.08 9.51 8.89
CA ALA A 153 -0.36 9.40 9.17
C ALA A 153 -0.70 8.12 9.95
N ILE A 154 -0.04 7.00 9.65
CA ILE A 154 -0.18 5.74 10.40
C ILE A 154 0.31 5.93 11.84
N ALA A 155 1.48 6.55 12.02
CA ALA A 155 2.04 6.83 13.34
C ALA A 155 1.12 7.73 14.17
N GLU A 156 0.53 8.77 13.57
CA GLU A 156 -0.42 9.65 14.25
C GLU A 156 -1.74 8.97 14.61
N HIS A 157 -2.23 8.07 13.76
CA HIS A 157 -3.50 7.38 13.99
C HIS A 157 -3.39 6.22 15.00
N HIS A 158 -2.34 5.40 14.89
CA HIS A 158 -2.18 4.17 15.68
C HIS A 158 -1.12 4.28 16.79
N GLY A 159 -0.32 5.34 16.80
CA GLY A 159 0.80 5.52 17.71
C GLY A 159 2.13 5.04 17.12
N ASP A 160 3.22 5.63 17.60
CA ASP A 160 4.57 5.33 17.12
C ASP A 160 4.97 3.87 17.37
N ASP A 161 4.68 3.32 18.55
CA ASP A 161 5.02 1.94 18.93
C ASP A 161 4.42 0.89 17.98
N TYR A 162 3.22 1.16 17.48
CA TYR A 162 2.55 0.31 16.50
C TYR A 162 3.38 0.22 15.21
N LEU A 163 3.78 1.37 14.67
CA LEU A 163 4.55 1.43 13.44
C LEU A 163 6.00 0.95 13.64
N VAL A 164 6.65 1.34 14.74
CA VAL A 164 8.01 0.92 15.07
C VAL A 164 8.10 -0.60 15.17
N SER A 165 7.10 -1.25 15.79
CA SER A 165 7.04 -2.71 15.90
C SER A 165 6.91 -3.37 14.52
N ALA A 166 6.04 -2.86 13.64
CA ALA A 166 5.90 -3.37 12.28
C ALA A 166 7.19 -3.22 11.45
N LEU A 167 7.86 -2.06 11.54
CA LEU A 167 9.08 -1.81 10.77
C LEU A 167 10.27 -2.65 11.25
N ARG A 168 10.32 -3.03 12.53
CA ARG A 168 11.38 -3.94 13.04
C ARG A 168 11.37 -5.29 12.33
N GLU A 169 10.20 -5.81 11.98
CA GLU A 169 10.05 -7.07 11.23
C GLU A 169 10.62 -6.98 9.80
N CYS A 170 10.78 -5.76 9.25
CA CYS A 170 11.44 -5.57 7.95
C CYS A 170 12.96 -5.83 7.99
N GLY A 171 13.53 -5.92 9.20
CA GLY A 171 14.96 -6.08 9.43
C GLY A 171 15.76 -4.77 9.34
N ARG A 172 16.88 -4.76 10.08
CA ARG A 172 17.74 -3.57 10.23
C ARG A 172 18.24 -3.01 8.89
N GLU A 173 18.62 -3.87 7.95
CA GLU A 173 19.14 -3.43 6.64
C GLU A 173 18.10 -2.63 5.84
N ARG A 174 16.84 -3.08 5.80
CA ARG A 174 15.78 -2.40 5.05
C ARG A 174 15.39 -1.09 5.71
N CYS A 175 15.29 -1.07 7.04
CA CYS A 175 15.06 0.16 7.79
C CYS A 175 16.19 1.18 7.57
N GLN A 176 17.45 0.75 7.61
CA GLN A 176 18.60 1.64 7.36
C GLN A 176 18.57 2.21 5.94
N LYS A 177 18.27 1.41 4.91
CA LYS A 177 18.14 1.91 3.54
C LYS A 177 17.04 2.96 3.40
N ALA A 178 15.89 2.75 4.06
CA ALA A 178 14.82 3.75 4.09
C ALA A 178 15.25 5.03 4.81
N LEU A 179 15.94 4.90 5.94
CA LEU A 179 16.44 6.04 6.71
C LEU A 179 17.44 6.87 5.89
N ASP A 180 18.38 6.21 5.21
CA ASP A 180 19.35 6.88 4.34
C ASP A 180 18.68 7.73 3.24
N VAL A 181 17.53 7.30 2.72
CA VAL A 181 16.74 8.07 1.73
C VAL A 181 16.10 9.28 2.40
N VAL A 182 15.48 9.09 3.56
CA VAL A 182 14.84 10.16 4.34
C VAL A 182 15.84 11.24 4.75
N GLU A 183 17.08 10.88 5.08
CA GLU A 183 18.13 11.83 5.46
C GLU A 183 18.71 12.62 4.28
N LYS A 184 18.72 12.03 3.08
CA LYS A 184 19.30 12.66 1.88
C LYS A 184 18.31 13.56 1.14
N VAL A 185 17.00 13.27 1.24
CA VAL A 185 15.99 14.03 0.49
C VAL A 185 15.83 15.44 1.05
N ASN A 186 15.71 16.43 0.16
CA ASN A 186 15.53 17.82 0.54
C ASN A 186 14.15 18.03 1.19
N PRO A 187 14.05 18.57 2.42
CA PRO A 187 12.77 18.78 3.10
C PRO A 187 11.77 19.64 2.32
N LYS A 188 12.23 20.66 1.60
CA LYS A 188 11.35 21.49 0.76
C LYS A 188 10.82 20.74 -0.45
N ALA A 189 11.58 19.80 -1.00
CA ALA A 189 11.09 18.93 -2.05
C ALA A 189 10.01 17.96 -1.51
N VAL A 190 10.22 17.42 -0.31
CA VAL A 190 9.22 16.58 0.37
C VAL A 190 7.92 17.36 0.60
N GLU A 191 8.00 18.54 1.23
CA GLU A 191 6.86 19.43 1.46
C GLU A 191 6.12 19.74 0.16
N THR A 192 6.86 20.04 -0.93
CA THR A 192 6.26 20.37 -2.24
C THR A 192 5.47 19.19 -2.81
N VAL A 193 6.00 17.97 -2.74
CA VAL A 193 5.32 16.78 -3.25
C VAL A 193 4.13 16.41 -2.37
N ILE A 194 4.28 16.44 -1.04
CA ILE A 194 3.18 16.16 -0.12
C ILE A 194 2.07 17.21 -0.24
N GLY A 195 2.43 18.48 -0.45
CA GLY A 195 1.49 19.58 -0.65
C GLY A 195 0.59 19.44 -1.89
N GLN A 196 0.92 18.52 -2.82
CA GLN A 196 0.10 18.19 -3.98
C GLN A 196 -0.83 17.00 -3.75
N LEU A 197 -0.69 16.28 -2.63
CA LEU A 197 -1.59 15.20 -2.28
C LEU A 197 -2.94 15.78 -1.88
N LEU A 198 -4.01 15.05 -2.23
CA LEU A 198 -5.37 15.35 -1.77
C LEU A 198 -5.57 14.82 -0.34
N TYR A 199 -4.76 15.31 0.61
CA TYR A 199 -4.86 14.94 2.01
C TYR A 199 -6.09 15.55 2.67
N ARG A 200 -6.54 14.96 3.79
CA ARG A 200 -7.60 15.57 4.60
C ARG A 200 -7.05 16.68 5.47
N ASP A 201 -7.85 17.74 5.67
CA ASP A 201 -7.44 18.94 6.43
C ASP A 201 -6.87 18.60 7.82
N ARG A 202 -7.41 17.58 8.49
CA ARG A 202 -6.90 17.12 9.80
C ARG A 202 -5.44 16.65 9.79
N TYR A 203 -4.90 16.31 8.61
CA TYR A 203 -3.52 15.89 8.40
C TYR A 203 -2.67 16.97 7.71
N SER A 204 -3.15 18.22 7.58
CA SER A 204 -2.42 19.27 6.87
C SER A 204 -1.05 19.58 7.48
N HIS A 205 -0.88 19.41 8.80
CA HIS A 205 0.41 19.60 9.46
C HIS A 205 1.47 18.58 9.03
N LEU A 206 1.04 17.40 8.54
CA LEU A 206 1.95 16.38 8.03
C LEU A 206 2.68 16.83 6.76
N VAL A 207 2.20 17.84 6.03
CA VAL A 207 2.95 18.44 4.91
C VAL A 207 4.36 18.83 5.34
N THR A 208 4.49 19.43 6.53
CA THR A 208 5.77 19.86 7.09
C THR A 208 6.39 18.85 8.06
N ALA A 209 5.59 17.96 8.67
CA ALA A 209 6.06 17.07 9.73
C ALA A 209 6.42 15.65 9.25
N ALA A 210 5.91 15.20 8.09
CA ALA A 210 5.99 13.80 7.67
C ALA A 210 7.43 13.26 7.57
N GLN A 211 8.36 14.06 7.04
CA GLN A 211 9.77 13.63 6.94
C GLN A 211 10.38 13.42 8.33
N ALA A 212 10.16 14.35 9.26
CA ALA A 212 10.71 14.29 10.60
C ALA A 212 10.11 13.14 11.41
N ILE A 213 8.80 12.90 11.28
CA ILE A 213 8.13 11.75 11.92
C ILE A 213 8.70 10.45 11.34
N THR A 214 8.81 10.34 10.01
CA THR A 214 9.35 9.14 9.37
C THR A 214 10.80 8.88 9.77
N HIS A 215 11.64 9.91 9.84
CA HIS A 215 13.03 9.83 10.31
C HIS A 215 13.11 9.26 11.73
N ARG A 216 12.30 9.83 12.64
CA ARG A 216 12.24 9.42 14.04
C ARG A 216 11.81 7.96 14.18
N ILE A 217 10.71 7.57 13.53
CA ILE A 217 10.19 6.20 13.54
C ILE A 217 11.24 5.20 13.05
N LEU A 218 11.89 5.47 11.91
CA LEU A 218 12.92 4.58 11.37
C LEU A 218 14.14 4.48 12.28
N THR A 219 14.53 5.59 12.92
CA THR A 219 15.61 5.62 13.92
C THR A 219 15.28 4.77 15.14
N GLU A 220 14.05 4.86 15.65
CA GLU A 220 13.55 4.05 16.76
C GLU A 220 13.48 2.55 16.40
N SER A 221 13.07 2.21 15.16
CA SER A 221 13.09 0.83 14.65
C SER A 221 14.49 0.22 14.57
N LEU A 222 15.53 1.04 14.41
CA LEU A 222 16.94 0.61 14.38
C LEU A 222 17.59 0.55 15.77
N SER A 223 16.93 1.12 16.78
CA SER A 223 17.39 1.09 18.16
C SER A 223 17.08 -0.27 18.77
N ASP A 224 18.06 -0.85 19.45
CA ASP A 224 17.84 -2.04 20.25
C ASP A 224 16.77 -1.70 21.30
N LYS A 225 15.76 -2.56 21.47
CA LYS A 225 14.84 -2.40 22.60
C LYS A 225 15.73 -2.36 23.83
N ALA A 226 15.65 -1.31 24.64
CA ALA A 226 16.20 -1.36 25.98
C ALA A 226 15.59 -2.61 26.63
N GLU A 227 16.40 -3.64 26.82
CA GLU A 227 16.01 -4.78 27.61
C GLU A 227 15.57 -4.20 28.95
N HIS A 228 14.27 -4.25 29.23
CA HIS A 228 13.82 -4.13 30.60
C HIS A 228 14.30 -5.39 31.29
N VAL A 229 15.57 -5.38 31.70
CA VAL A 229 16.09 -6.21 32.78
C VAL A 229 15.40 -5.69 34.04
N GLY A 230 14.17 -6.16 34.23
CA GLY A 230 13.47 -6.15 35.50
C GLY A 230 13.55 -7.55 36.09
N SER A 231 14.78 -8.00 36.38
CA SER A 231 15.02 -8.99 37.42
C SER A 231 15.35 -8.26 38.71
N GLU A 232 14.85 -8.81 39.82
CA GLU A 232 15.06 -8.43 41.24
C GLU A 232 14.00 -7.41 41.74
N ASP A 233 13.07 -7.74 42.65
CA ASP A 233 12.98 -8.82 43.66
C ASP A 233 11.54 -9.37 43.83
#